data_AF-A0A942N1G8-F1
#
_entry.id   AF-A0A942N1G8-F1
#
_cell.length_a   1.000
_cell.length_b   1.000
_cell.length_c   1.000
_cell.angle_alpha   90.00
_cell.angle_beta   90.00
_cell.angle_gamma   90.00
#
_symmetry.space_group_name_H-M   'P 1'
#
loop_
_entity.id
_entity.type
_entity.pdbx_description
1 polymer ?
#
loop_
_entity_poly.entity_id
_entity_poly.type
_entity_poly.pdbx_seq_one_letter_code
_entity_poly.pdbx_strand_id
1 'polypeptide(L)'
;MKLFFSLFSFFLLAQSLIAQTKYDSPQSVFSQFQNMFSREEEQKPYDQYNPPDKCGTWIHLYIREHWNEFSFEQQKQYEKLTSLQTFDEDTVIGYFHVYYYTSGINAAKIVNDNGDSIGTAMAYAESVASYFNHSLEIEVHSLGYRSPPFTPLTIQIQNLSGVYGDADPFTKIIRIDNDFSNYSTKGLNAAKVTAAHELHHILQFQYSLSAPSSFMELTSVWMEDVVYDDVNDYYFYLRSPSGHFANPSISFTTANRAIEYSRGIWGKFLEKKFFNDSGTVNIGRLVMRRTWENIGSGMDVLPAIDSALQTVGSSLADAFKDFSYWSLFIGKNADTVRYYTEGKNYYWVERNESGRYVRRDNIRREELQKARGTKIVLRDSLHNVSARYFPILFEEDTVLTVLAFHTAAPNRSPSSFRYTLRKQEADKDFYSLPASFSAKLEMEKPAGGYTVADSTWSAQEVITRAAQSEELLIYPNPFENDGTQTVKIQLPPLQQKKSISLYILASDLTYIYSENNLEPFEDFNGGVGYHSSVIQWDGRRNDNSVTASGVYFVILTIGGEKHYVGKLAIIRK
;
A
#
# COMPACT_ATOMS: atom_id res chain seq x y z
N MET A 1 -44.27 -44.07 1.42
CA MET A 1 -44.10 -43.62 0.01
C MET A 1 -43.77 -42.14 0.07
N LYS A 2 -42.53 -41.81 0.43
CA LYS A 2 -41.35 -41.57 -0.43
C LYS A 2 -41.26 -40.11 -0.91
N LEU A 3 -40.23 -39.46 -0.36
CA LEU A 3 -39.40 -38.36 -0.88
C LEU A 3 -40.05 -37.01 -1.20
N PHE A 4 -39.86 -36.05 -0.28
CA PHE A 4 -39.41 -34.68 -0.60
C PHE A 4 -38.62 -34.13 0.62
N PHE A 5 -37.46 -34.73 0.86
CA PHE A 5 -36.38 -34.20 1.70
C PHE A 5 -35.13 -34.26 0.82
N SER A 6 -34.33 -33.18 0.82
CA SER A 6 -33.07 -32.96 0.06
C SER A 6 -33.20 -31.98 -1.10
N LEU A 7 -32.95 -30.69 -0.82
CA LEU A 7 -32.40 -29.73 -1.79
C LEU A 7 -31.72 -28.51 -1.14
N PHE A 8 -31.34 -28.58 0.15
CA PHE A 8 -30.70 -27.46 0.88
C PHE A 8 -29.28 -27.77 1.38
N SER A 9 -28.61 -28.78 0.81
CA SER A 9 -27.34 -29.30 1.35
C SER A 9 -26.25 -29.53 0.29
N PHE A 10 -26.18 -28.73 -0.78
CA PHE A 10 -25.13 -28.87 -1.80
C PHE A 10 -24.44 -27.58 -2.26
N PHE A 11 -24.62 -26.46 -1.55
CA PHE A 11 -23.98 -25.18 -1.92
C PHE A 11 -22.98 -24.62 -0.90
N LEU A 12 -22.59 -25.41 0.10
CA LEU A 12 -21.78 -24.92 1.24
C LEU A 12 -20.45 -25.66 1.48
N LEU A 13 -19.98 -26.48 0.54
CA LEU A 13 -18.74 -27.26 0.68
C LEU A 13 -17.66 -26.95 -0.38
N ALA A 14 -17.79 -25.85 -1.12
CA ALA A 14 -16.79 -25.43 -2.12
C ALA A 14 -16.10 -24.08 -1.83
N GLN A 15 -16.37 -23.44 -0.68
CA GLN A 15 -15.83 -22.09 -0.37
C GLN A 15 -14.64 -22.06 0.59
N SER A 16 -14.06 -23.20 0.96
CA SER A 16 -12.84 -23.25 1.79
C SER A 16 -11.57 -23.65 1.03
N LEU A 17 -11.55 -23.49 -0.29
CA LEU A 17 -10.35 -23.68 -1.13
C LEU A 17 -10.13 -22.57 -2.18
N ILE A 18 -10.85 -21.45 -2.11
CA ILE A 18 -10.77 -20.40 -3.13
C ILE A 18 -10.32 -19.08 -2.49
N ALA A 19 -9.04 -19.04 -2.13
CA ALA A 19 -8.21 -17.86 -2.33
C ALA A 19 -7.25 -18.09 -3.52
N GLN A 20 -7.56 -19.07 -4.38
CA GLN A 20 -6.99 -19.11 -5.72
C GLN A 20 -7.63 -17.99 -6.53
N THR A 21 -6.77 -17.11 -7.02
CA THR A 21 -6.92 -16.27 -8.20
C THR A 21 -8.08 -16.73 -9.07
N LYS A 22 -8.95 -15.80 -9.50
CA LYS A 22 -9.90 -16.01 -10.60
C LYS A 22 -9.16 -16.77 -11.71
N TYR A 23 -9.37 -18.10 -11.81
CA TYR A 23 -8.39 -18.99 -12.42
C TYR A 23 -8.26 -18.65 -13.90
N ASP A 24 -7.10 -18.16 -14.30
CA ASP A 24 -6.65 -18.40 -15.65
C ASP A 24 -6.42 -19.90 -15.76
N SER A 25 -7.02 -20.51 -16.79
CA SER A 25 -6.69 -21.89 -17.13
C SER A 25 -5.20 -21.97 -17.51
N PRO A 26 -4.54 -23.14 -17.37
CA PRO A 26 -3.18 -23.31 -17.87
C PRO A 26 -3.02 -22.80 -19.31
N GLN A 27 -4.03 -23.02 -20.16
CA GLN A 27 -4.05 -22.48 -21.51
C GLN A 27 -4.06 -20.94 -21.57
N SER A 28 -4.86 -20.26 -20.74
CA SER A 28 -4.87 -18.78 -20.65
C SER A 28 -3.51 -18.23 -20.23
N VAL A 29 -2.89 -18.84 -19.22
CA VAL A 29 -1.56 -18.43 -18.75
C VAL A 29 -0.51 -18.67 -19.82
N PHE A 30 -0.57 -19.81 -20.52
CA PHE A 30 0.36 -20.09 -21.61
C PHE A 30 0.18 -19.11 -22.78
N SER A 31 -1.04 -18.71 -23.11
CA SER A 31 -1.28 -17.67 -24.11
C SER A 31 -0.70 -16.31 -23.68
N GLN A 32 -0.83 -15.94 -22.41
CA GLN A 32 -0.18 -14.73 -21.87
C GLN A 32 1.35 -14.83 -21.95
N PHE A 33 1.92 -15.97 -21.58
CA PHE A 33 3.35 -16.27 -21.74
C PHE A 33 3.80 -16.08 -23.19
N GLN A 34 3.09 -16.66 -24.17
CA GLN A 34 3.41 -16.49 -25.58
C GLN A 34 3.30 -15.03 -26.02
N ASN A 35 2.27 -14.32 -25.56
CA ASN A 35 2.04 -12.92 -25.91
C ASN A 35 3.15 -12.00 -25.40
N MET A 36 3.72 -12.29 -24.23
CA MET A 36 4.87 -11.56 -23.70
C MET A 36 6.06 -11.53 -24.67
N PHE A 37 6.25 -12.60 -25.46
CA PHE A 37 7.29 -12.72 -26.49
C PHE A 37 6.77 -12.49 -27.92
N SER A 38 5.48 -12.21 -28.11
CA SER A 38 4.88 -12.08 -29.46
C SER A 38 4.76 -10.62 -29.89
N ARG A 39 4.89 -10.41 -31.21
CA ARG A 39 5.11 -9.12 -31.88
C ARG A 39 3.83 -8.31 -32.15
N GLU A 40 2.64 -8.81 -31.83
CA GLU A 40 1.44 -8.46 -32.63
C GLU A 40 0.38 -7.54 -32.01
N GLU A 41 0.43 -7.17 -30.73
CA GLU A 41 -0.56 -6.18 -30.25
C GLU A 41 -0.07 -4.75 -30.44
N GLU A 42 -0.84 -3.99 -31.22
CA GLU A 42 -0.91 -2.54 -31.15
C GLU A 42 -1.14 -2.20 -29.66
N GLN A 43 -0.06 -1.79 -29.00
CA GLN A 43 -0.04 -1.61 -27.56
C GLN A 43 -1.14 -0.62 -27.18
N LYS A 44 -2.07 -1.06 -26.33
CA LYS A 44 -3.22 -0.26 -25.93
C LYS A 44 -2.74 1.05 -25.31
N PRO A 45 -3.42 2.19 -25.58
CA PRO A 45 -3.11 3.43 -24.92
C PRO A 45 -3.10 3.23 -23.41
N TYR A 46 -2.08 3.77 -22.75
CA TYR A 46 -1.93 3.72 -21.30
C TYR A 46 -3.21 4.19 -20.58
N ASP A 47 -3.72 3.38 -19.65
CA ASP A 47 -4.81 3.72 -18.74
C ASP A 47 -4.29 3.79 -17.30
N GLN A 48 -4.24 5.00 -16.75
CA GLN A 48 -3.80 5.23 -15.36
C GLN A 48 -4.62 4.49 -14.29
N TYR A 49 -5.87 4.12 -14.61
CA TYR A 49 -6.76 3.40 -13.70
C TYR A 49 -6.74 1.88 -13.92
N ASN A 50 -6.08 1.41 -14.97
CA ASN A 50 -5.86 0.00 -15.23
C ASN A 50 -4.44 -0.18 -15.80
N PRO A 51 -3.40 0.07 -14.97
CA PRO A 51 -2.03 -0.04 -15.43
C PRO A 51 -1.77 -1.46 -15.95
N PRO A 52 -0.96 -1.62 -17.01
CA PRO A 52 -0.55 -2.94 -17.47
C PRO A 52 0.20 -3.69 -16.37
N ASP A 53 0.23 -5.03 -16.47
CA ASP A 53 1.04 -5.87 -15.60
C ASP A 53 2.49 -5.39 -15.67
N LYS A 54 3.14 -5.21 -14.52
CA LYS A 54 4.53 -4.75 -14.49
C LYS A 54 5.50 -5.90 -14.72
N CYS A 55 5.23 -7.03 -14.09
CA CYS A 55 6.15 -8.13 -13.93
C CYS A 55 5.57 -9.41 -14.55
N GLY A 56 6.35 -10.05 -15.43
CA GLY A 56 6.03 -11.34 -16.03
C GLY A 56 6.33 -12.54 -15.12
N THR A 57 7.04 -12.34 -14.00
CA THR A 57 7.53 -13.42 -13.12
C THR A 57 6.43 -14.36 -12.64
N TRP A 58 5.23 -13.85 -12.33
CA TRP A 58 4.11 -14.68 -11.90
C TRP A 58 3.72 -15.76 -12.94
N ILE A 59 3.89 -15.48 -14.24
CA ILE A 59 3.62 -16.43 -15.32
C ILE A 59 4.55 -17.63 -15.18
N HIS A 60 5.84 -17.39 -14.93
CA HIS A 60 6.82 -18.47 -14.76
C HIS A 60 6.59 -19.26 -13.48
N LEU A 61 6.22 -18.60 -12.38
CA LEU A 61 5.87 -19.26 -11.13
C LEU A 61 4.65 -20.19 -11.30
N TYR A 62 3.62 -19.72 -11.99
CA TYR A 62 2.43 -20.51 -12.33
C TYR A 62 2.82 -21.71 -13.20
N ILE A 63 3.57 -21.49 -14.29
CA ILE A 63 4.00 -22.57 -15.18
C ILE A 63 4.81 -23.63 -14.42
N ARG A 64 5.66 -23.22 -13.48
CA ARG A 64 6.41 -24.14 -12.63
C ARG A 64 5.51 -24.97 -11.72
N GLU A 65 4.56 -24.33 -11.04
CA GLU A 65 3.62 -25.02 -10.14
C GLU A 65 2.73 -26.03 -10.88
N HIS A 66 2.33 -25.67 -12.11
CA HIS A 66 1.43 -26.46 -12.95
C HIS A 66 2.15 -27.19 -14.09
N TRP A 67 3.47 -27.41 -14.00
CA TRP A 67 4.29 -27.91 -15.11
C TRP A 67 3.72 -29.17 -15.78
N ASN A 68 3.23 -30.10 -14.95
CA ASN A 68 2.68 -31.38 -15.38
C ASN A 68 1.26 -31.28 -15.98
N GLU A 69 0.62 -30.12 -15.91
CA GLU A 69 -0.69 -29.84 -16.54
C GLU A 69 -0.56 -29.33 -17.98
N PHE A 70 0.63 -28.88 -18.38
CA PHE A 70 0.92 -28.44 -19.76
C PHE A 70 1.27 -29.62 -20.67
N SER A 71 0.95 -29.48 -21.96
CA SER A 71 1.36 -30.48 -22.96
C SER A 71 2.88 -30.49 -23.16
N PHE A 72 3.41 -31.59 -23.69
CA PHE A 72 4.83 -31.70 -24.02
C PHE A 72 5.30 -30.62 -25.01
N GLU A 73 4.46 -30.25 -25.97
CA GLU A 73 4.71 -29.15 -26.91
C GLU A 73 4.79 -27.80 -26.20
N GLN A 74 3.88 -27.54 -25.24
CA GLN A 74 3.90 -26.31 -24.44
C GLN A 74 5.16 -26.23 -23.57
N GLN A 75 5.54 -27.33 -22.92
CA GLN A 75 6.78 -27.42 -22.14
C GLN A 75 8.02 -27.14 -23.01
N LYS A 76 8.12 -27.77 -24.18
CA LYS A 76 9.21 -27.50 -25.14
C LYS A 76 9.25 -26.06 -25.64
N GLN A 77 8.07 -25.48 -25.89
CA GLN A 77 7.98 -24.10 -26.33
C GLN A 77 8.37 -23.14 -25.20
N TYR A 78 8.01 -23.43 -23.96
CA TYR A 78 8.50 -22.69 -22.79
C TYR A 78 10.02 -22.73 -22.72
N GLU A 79 10.62 -23.92 -22.70
CA GLU A 79 12.09 -24.10 -22.68
C GLU A 79 12.76 -23.35 -23.83
N LYS A 80 12.17 -23.40 -25.04
CA LYS A 80 12.70 -22.68 -26.19
C LYS A 80 12.66 -21.16 -25.98
N LEU A 81 11.54 -20.59 -25.53
CA LEU A 81 11.37 -19.15 -25.38
C LEU A 81 12.15 -18.58 -24.18
N THR A 82 12.33 -19.36 -23.12
CA THR A 82 13.07 -18.93 -21.93
C THR A 82 14.58 -19.18 -22.01
N SER A 83 15.04 -20.05 -22.90
CA SER A 83 16.47 -20.26 -23.13
C SER A 83 17.18 -19.00 -23.64
N LEU A 84 18.50 -18.95 -23.45
CA LEU A 84 19.34 -17.90 -24.01
C LEU A 84 19.23 -17.92 -25.54
N GLN A 85 18.56 -16.91 -26.09
CA GLN A 85 18.43 -16.71 -27.54
C GLN A 85 19.77 -16.28 -28.16
N THR A 86 19.80 -16.21 -29.48
CA THR A 86 20.90 -15.54 -30.21
C THR A 86 20.68 -14.03 -30.17
N PHE A 87 21.65 -13.31 -29.60
CA PHE A 87 21.70 -11.84 -29.54
C PHE A 87 22.80 -11.31 -30.46
N ASP A 88 22.73 -10.02 -30.80
CA ASP A 88 23.72 -9.39 -31.69
C ASP A 88 25.04 -9.16 -30.96
N GLU A 89 24.96 -8.67 -29.73
CA GLU A 89 26.11 -8.26 -28.91
C GLU A 89 25.85 -8.59 -27.43
N ASP A 90 26.92 -8.61 -26.65
CA ASP A 90 26.87 -8.76 -25.20
C ASP A 90 27.94 -7.90 -24.50
N THR A 91 27.73 -7.66 -23.21
CA THR A 91 28.71 -6.98 -22.35
C THR A 91 28.65 -7.54 -20.93
N VAL A 92 29.78 -7.54 -20.22
CA VAL A 92 29.88 -7.96 -18.82
C VAL A 92 30.33 -6.78 -17.97
N ILE A 93 29.49 -6.35 -17.04
CA ILE A 93 29.79 -5.25 -16.12
C ILE A 93 29.45 -5.69 -14.70
N GLY A 94 30.48 -5.73 -13.85
CA GLY A 94 30.35 -6.16 -12.46
C GLY A 94 29.78 -7.57 -12.37
N TYR A 95 28.64 -7.71 -11.70
CA TYR A 95 27.99 -8.99 -11.45
C TYR A 95 27.02 -9.44 -12.56
N PHE A 96 27.00 -8.76 -13.71
CA PHE A 96 25.97 -8.99 -14.73
C PHE A 96 26.55 -9.15 -16.13
N HIS A 97 26.00 -10.12 -16.86
CA HIS A 97 26.24 -10.37 -18.28
C HIS A 97 24.97 -10.00 -19.05
N VAL A 98 25.05 -8.92 -19.82
CA VAL A 98 23.92 -8.33 -20.54
C VAL A 98 23.99 -8.68 -22.01
N TYR A 99 22.93 -9.28 -22.53
CA TYR A 99 22.74 -9.61 -23.94
C TYR A 99 21.70 -8.68 -24.56
N TYR A 100 21.97 -8.16 -25.76
CA TYR A 100 21.09 -7.17 -26.39
C TYR A 100 21.16 -7.21 -27.92
N TYR A 101 20.11 -6.68 -28.54
CA TYR A 101 20.05 -6.47 -29.99
C TYR A 101 20.49 -5.04 -30.35
N THR A 102 21.17 -4.91 -31.48
CA THR A 102 21.64 -3.62 -32.02
C THR A 102 20.73 -3.09 -33.12
N SER A 103 19.87 -3.94 -33.68
CA SER A 103 18.91 -3.58 -34.73
C SER A 103 17.58 -4.32 -34.62
N GLY A 104 16.59 -3.87 -35.40
CA GLY A 104 15.26 -4.47 -35.43
C GLY A 104 14.43 -4.12 -34.19
N ILE A 105 13.30 -4.81 -34.04
CA ILE A 105 12.29 -4.50 -33.02
C ILE A 105 12.76 -4.76 -31.59
N ASN A 106 13.77 -5.63 -31.41
CA ASN A 106 14.30 -5.97 -30.09
C ASN A 106 15.43 -5.02 -29.65
N ALA A 107 15.91 -4.16 -30.54
CA ALA A 107 16.97 -3.21 -30.20
C ALA A 107 16.43 -2.13 -29.27
N ALA A 108 17.24 -1.73 -28.30
CA ALA A 108 16.84 -0.71 -27.35
C ALA A 108 16.46 0.60 -28.04
N LYS A 109 15.40 1.25 -27.56
CA LYS A 109 15.02 2.57 -28.07
C LYS A 109 15.95 3.63 -27.50
N ILE A 110 16.95 3.98 -28.30
CA ILE A 110 18.00 4.96 -27.97
C ILE A 110 17.57 6.41 -28.27
N VAL A 111 16.29 6.73 -28.13
CA VAL A 111 15.76 8.09 -28.23
C VAL A 111 14.84 8.41 -27.05
N ASN A 112 14.99 9.58 -26.45
CA ASN A 112 14.09 10.05 -25.39
C ASN A 112 12.73 10.49 -25.94
N ASP A 113 11.79 10.88 -25.06
CA ASP A 113 10.45 11.33 -25.45
C ASP A 113 10.46 12.61 -26.33
N ASN A 114 11.55 13.39 -26.30
CA ASN A 114 11.74 14.58 -27.15
C ASN A 114 12.34 14.25 -28.52
N GLY A 115 12.71 12.99 -28.76
CA GLY A 115 13.36 12.53 -29.98
C GLY A 115 14.88 12.70 -30.01
N ASP A 116 15.51 13.13 -28.91
CA ASP A 116 16.97 13.22 -28.81
C ASP A 116 17.58 11.83 -28.63
N SER A 117 18.72 11.58 -29.27
CA SER A 117 19.47 10.35 -29.03
C SER A 117 19.97 10.29 -27.59
N ILE A 118 19.74 9.15 -26.92
CA ILE A 118 20.29 8.83 -25.59
C ILE A 118 21.55 7.95 -25.68
N GLY A 119 22.15 7.81 -26.86
CA GLY A 119 23.41 7.09 -27.07
C GLY A 119 23.29 5.90 -28.03
N THR A 120 24.07 4.85 -27.78
CA THR A 120 24.10 3.61 -28.56
C THR A 120 23.40 2.46 -27.81
N ALA A 121 23.08 1.36 -28.50
CA ALA A 121 22.54 0.16 -27.85
C ALA A 121 23.50 -0.36 -26.75
N MET A 122 24.81 -0.27 -26.98
CA MET A 122 25.84 -0.56 -25.98
C MET A 122 25.70 0.37 -24.77
N ALA A 123 25.64 1.70 -24.95
CA ALA A 123 25.51 2.64 -23.83
C ALA A 123 24.24 2.39 -22.99
N TYR A 124 23.14 2.00 -23.65
CA TYR A 124 21.92 1.57 -22.96
C TYR A 124 22.14 0.28 -22.15
N ALA A 125 22.76 -0.74 -22.74
CA ALA A 125 23.10 -1.99 -22.05
C ALA A 125 24.05 -1.77 -20.86
N GLU A 126 25.02 -0.86 -20.99
CA GLU A 126 25.91 -0.46 -19.90
C GLU A 126 25.16 0.25 -18.76
N SER A 127 24.19 1.12 -19.11
CA SER A 127 23.33 1.78 -18.13
C SER A 127 22.48 0.77 -17.37
N VAL A 128 21.86 -0.18 -18.08
CA VAL A 128 21.11 -1.28 -17.48
C VAL A 128 21.99 -2.08 -16.53
N ALA A 129 23.19 -2.50 -16.96
CA ALA A 129 24.11 -3.23 -16.10
C ALA A 129 24.50 -2.42 -14.85
N SER A 130 24.73 -1.11 -14.99
CA SER A 130 25.00 -0.22 -13.86
C SER A 130 23.84 -0.16 -12.88
N TYR A 131 22.59 -0.12 -13.37
CA TYR A 131 21.41 -0.12 -12.51
C TYR A 131 21.28 -1.42 -11.72
N PHE A 132 21.51 -2.57 -12.36
CA PHE A 132 21.50 -3.86 -11.66
C PHE A 132 22.64 -3.99 -10.64
N ASN A 133 23.84 -3.49 -10.94
CA ASN A 133 24.94 -3.47 -9.96
C ASN A 133 24.60 -2.57 -8.75
N HIS A 134 23.99 -1.40 -8.98
CA HIS A 134 23.52 -0.54 -7.88
C HIS A 134 22.42 -1.22 -7.06
N SER A 135 21.44 -1.86 -7.70
CA SER A 135 20.42 -2.65 -6.99
C SER A 135 21.04 -3.76 -6.14
N LEU A 136 22.03 -4.49 -6.68
CA LEU A 136 22.73 -5.55 -5.93
C LEU A 136 23.50 -4.98 -4.73
N GLU A 137 24.18 -3.84 -4.89
CA GLU A 137 24.85 -3.16 -3.78
C GLU A 137 23.87 -2.83 -2.65
N ILE A 138 22.71 -2.28 -2.98
CA ILE A 138 21.72 -1.94 -1.96
C ILE A 138 21.09 -3.20 -1.36
N GLU A 139 20.53 -4.10 -2.17
CA GLU A 139 19.75 -5.25 -1.69
C GLU A 139 20.62 -6.30 -0.98
N VAL A 140 21.77 -6.63 -1.55
CA VAL A 140 22.64 -7.68 -1.01
C VAL A 140 23.63 -7.09 -0.01
N HIS A 141 24.39 -6.06 -0.39
CA HIS A 141 25.49 -5.58 0.45
C HIS A 141 25.03 -4.65 1.58
N SER A 142 24.08 -3.73 1.32
CA SER A 142 23.56 -2.84 2.35
C SER A 142 22.44 -3.48 3.17
N LEU A 143 21.45 -4.13 2.55
CA LEU A 143 20.31 -4.70 3.25
C LEU A 143 20.57 -6.13 3.73
N GLY A 144 21.48 -6.89 3.10
CA GLY A 144 21.88 -8.22 3.57
C GLY A 144 20.98 -9.36 3.08
N TYR A 145 20.23 -9.18 1.98
CA TYR A 145 19.52 -10.30 1.36
C TYR A 145 20.53 -11.36 0.86
N ARG A 146 20.08 -12.63 0.75
CA ARG A 146 20.92 -13.72 0.27
C ARG A 146 21.46 -13.38 -1.12
N SER A 147 22.78 -13.45 -1.28
CA SER A 147 23.43 -13.24 -2.56
C SER A 147 22.92 -14.22 -3.62
N PRO A 148 22.95 -13.84 -4.91
CA PRO A 148 22.68 -14.77 -6.00
C PRO A 148 23.57 -16.01 -5.93
N PRO A 149 23.09 -17.17 -6.41
CA PRO A 149 23.81 -18.45 -6.29
C PRO A 149 25.02 -18.52 -7.22
N PHE A 150 25.06 -17.67 -8.25
CA PHE A 150 26.17 -17.53 -9.18
C PHE A 150 26.22 -16.10 -9.72
N THR A 151 27.41 -15.71 -10.15
CA THR A 151 27.65 -14.48 -10.90
C THR A 151 28.65 -14.78 -12.03
N PRO A 152 28.57 -14.08 -13.18
CA PRO A 152 27.59 -13.04 -13.48
C PRO A 152 26.17 -13.60 -13.70
N LEU A 153 25.16 -12.82 -13.29
CA LEU A 153 23.75 -13.08 -13.64
C LEU A 153 23.47 -12.63 -15.07
N THR A 154 22.62 -13.37 -15.77
CA THR A 154 22.25 -13.06 -17.16
C THR A 154 21.07 -12.09 -17.22
N ILE A 155 21.25 -11.01 -17.98
CA ILE A 155 20.19 -10.07 -18.36
C ILE A 155 20.00 -10.11 -19.87
N GLN A 156 18.75 -10.16 -20.33
CA GLN A 156 18.39 -10.05 -21.74
C GLN A 156 17.58 -8.77 -21.96
N ILE A 157 18.05 -7.92 -22.88
CA ILE A 157 17.30 -6.74 -23.33
C ILE A 157 16.64 -7.09 -24.65
N GLN A 158 15.31 -7.10 -24.66
CA GLN A 158 14.51 -7.42 -25.83
C GLN A 158 13.11 -6.82 -25.71
N ASN A 159 12.36 -6.79 -26.81
CA ASN A 159 11.00 -6.26 -26.79
C ASN A 159 10.07 -7.21 -26.04
N LEU A 160 9.47 -6.72 -24.97
CA LEU A 160 8.48 -7.44 -24.18
C LEU A 160 7.11 -6.78 -24.35
N SER A 161 6.08 -7.60 -24.53
CA SER A 161 4.71 -7.09 -24.66
C SER A 161 3.99 -7.10 -23.31
N GLY A 162 3.58 -5.92 -22.85
CA GLY A 162 2.67 -5.77 -21.72
C GLY A 162 3.30 -5.98 -20.34
N VAL A 163 4.64 -6.02 -20.25
CA VAL A 163 5.41 -6.08 -18.98
C VAL A 163 6.72 -5.29 -19.11
N TYR A 164 7.20 -4.76 -18.00
CA TYR A 164 8.50 -4.10 -17.92
C TYR A 164 9.64 -5.12 -17.94
N GLY A 165 9.43 -6.29 -17.34
CA GLY A 165 10.44 -7.33 -17.21
C GLY A 165 9.89 -8.62 -16.62
N ASP A 166 10.77 -9.62 -16.53
CA ASP A 166 10.54 -10.88 -15.84
C ASP A 166 11.84 -11.43 -15.21
N ALA A 167 11.68 -12.28 -14.20
CA ALA A 167 12.73 -13.09 -13.61
C ALA A 167 12.31 -14.56 -13.65
N ASP A 168 13.05 -15.37 -14.41
CA ASP A 168 12.72 -16.78 -14.59
C ASP A 168 13.22 -17.64 -13.40
N PRO A 169 12.32 -18.31 -12.65
CA PRO A 169 12.69 -19.16 -11.53
C PRO A 169 13.48 -20.41 -11.91
N PHE A 170 13.41 -20.89 -13.17
CA PHE A 170 14.16 -22.06 -13.63
C PHE A 170 15.58 -21.69 -14.06
N THR A 171 15.70 -20.70 -14.95
CA THR A 171 16.98 -20.33 -15.57
C THR A 171 17.73 -19.27 -14.78
N LYS A 172 17.04 -18.52 -13.91
CA LYS A 172 17.52 -17.31 -13.23
C LYS A 172 17.96 -16.19 -14.19
N ILE A 173 17.48 -16.25 -15.44
CA ILE A 173 17.63 -15.17 -16.41
C ILE A 173 16.62 -14.07 -16.08
N ILE A 174 17.10 -12.83 -16.11
CA ILE A 174 16.26 -11.63 -16.05
C ILE A 174 16.07 -11.12 -17.47
N ARG A 175 14.83 -10.77 -17.85
CA ARG A 175 14.56 -10.07 -19.12
C ARG A 175 13.92 -8.73 -18.82
N ILE A 176 14.29 -7.73 -19.59
CA ILE A 176 13.72 -6.40 -19.47
C ILE A 176 13.30 -5.89 -20.84
N ASP A 177 12.27 -5.06 -20.85
CA ASP A 177 11.79 -4.40 -22.05
C ASP A 177 12.87 -3.46 -22.62
N ASN A 178 12.94 -3.41 -23.94
CA ASN A 178 13.99 -2.70 -24.66
C ASN A 178 13.71 -1.19 -24.79
N ASP A 179 12.47 -0.74 -24.66
CA ASP A 179 12.12 0.66 -24.95
C ASP A 179 11.30 1.39 -23.89
N PHE A 180 10.59 0.66 -23.03
CA PHE A 180 9.72 1.17 -21.99
C PHE A 180 8.78 2.29 -22.48
N SER A 181 8.35 2.25 -23.73
CA SER A 181 7.78 3.42 -24.41
C SER A 181 6.29 3.65 -24.11
N ASN A 182 5.57 2.60 -23.69
CA ASN A 182 4.11 2.62 -23.49
C ASN A 182 3.67 2.33 -22.06
N TYR A 183 4.54 2.65 -21.11
CA TYR A 183 4.26 2.53 -19.69
C TYR A 183 4.15 3.88 -18.97
N SER A 184 3.67 3.86 -17.72
CA SER A 184 3.54 5.06 -16.89
C SER A 184 4.88 5.75 -16.65
N THR A 185 5.89 4.94 -16.33
CA THR A 185 7.29 5.35 -16.22
C THR A 185 8.01 4.85 -17.46
N LYS A 186 8.86 5.69 -18.06
CA LYS A 186 9.46 5.41 -19.37
C LYS A 186 10.99 5.50 -19.35
N GLY A 187 11.60 4.92 -20.38
CA GLY A 187 13.03 5.01 -20.64
C GLY A 187 13.88 4.56 -19.46
N LEU A 188 14.96 5.29 -19.17
CA LEU A 188 15.93 4.91 -18.14
C LEU A 188 15.34 4.85 -16.72
N ASN A 189 14.32 5.65 -16.41
CA ASN A 189 13.65 5.57 -15.11
C ASN A 189 12.88 4.25 -14.96
N ALA A 190 12.27 3.75 -16.04
CA ALA A 190 11.64 2.45 -16.05
C ALA A 190 12.69 1.34 -15.89
N ALA A 191 13.79 1.41 -16.63
CA ALA A 191 14.90 0.47 -16.51
C ALA A 191 15.48 0.40 -15.09
N LYS A 192 15.62 1.53 -14.39
CA LYS A 192 16.04 1.59 -12.97
C LYS A 192 15.12 0.78 -12.07
N VAL A 193 13.82 1.10 -12.05
CA VAL A 193 12.87 0.41 -11.16
C VAL A 193 12.73 -1.06 -11.53
N THR A 194 12.74 -1.41 -12.82
CA THR A 194 12.76 -2.81 -13.26
C THR A 194 14.00 -3.55 -12.78
N ALA A 195 15.18 -2.90 -12.78
CA ALA A 195 16.40 -3.52 -12.31
C ALA A 195 16.34 -3.89 -10.82
N ALA A 196 15.82 -3.00 -9.97
CA ALA A 196 15.56 -3.32 -8.56
C ALA A 196 14.48 -4.41 -8.41
N HIS A 197 13.37 -4.29 -9.14
CA HIS A 197 12.24 -5.21 -9.05
C HIS A 197 12.60 -6.66 -9.42
N GLU A 198 13.17 -6.87 -10.61
CA GLU A 198 13.45 -8.21 -11.13
C GLU A 198 14.67 -8.85 -10.47
N LEU A 199 15.66 -8.06 -10.06
CA LEU A 199 16.75 -8.58 -9.23
C LEU A 199 16.20 -9.11 -7.90
N HIS A 200 15.28 -8.38 -7.28
CA HIS A 200 14.69 -8.80 -6.01
C HIS A 200 14.02 -10.17 -6.12
N HIS A 201 13.34 -10.47 -7.23
CA HIS A 201 12.79 -11.81 -7.48
C HIS A 201 13.87 -12.91 -7.51
N ILE A 202 15.01 -12.68 -8.17
CA ILE A 202 16.14 -13.63 -8.16
C ILE A 202 16.63 -13.91 -6.73
N LEU A 203 16.66 -12.88 -5.86
CA LEU A 203 17.03 -13.02 -4.45
C LEU A 203 15.95 -13.77 -3.65
N GLN A 204 14.67 -13.44 -3.84
CA GLN A 204 13.52 -14.11 -3.20
C GLN A 204 13.49 -15.61 -3.50
N PHE A 205 13.82 -16.01 -4.73
CA PHE A 205 13.90 -17.41 -5.13
C PHE A 205 14.90 -18.22 -4.30
N GLN A 206 15.90 -17.58 -3.68
CA GLN A 206 16.84 -18.23 -2.76
C GLN A 206 16.24 -18.54 -1.39
N TYR A 207 15.14 -17.86 -1.03
CA TYR A 207 14.40 -18.10 0.21
C TYR A 207 13.30 -19.12 -0.03
N SER A 208 12.42 -18.86 -0.98
CA SER A 208 11.34 -19.79 -1.31
C SER A 208 10.76 -19.51 -2.68
N LEU A 209 10.66 -20.57 -3.47
CA LEU A 209 9.92 -20.58 -4.72
C LEU A 209 8.41 -20.68 -4.48
N SER A 210 7.98 -21.19 -3.32
CA SER A 210 6.57 -21.43 -2.96
C SER A 210 5.94 -20.29 -2.15
N ALA A 211 6.67 -19.20 -1.90
CA ALA A 211 6.08 -18.03 -1.26
C ALA A 211 4.97 -17.44 -2.15
N PRO A 212 3.89 -16.88 -1.58
CA PRO A 212 2.82 -16.29 -2.37
C PRO A 212 3.34 -15.18 -3.29
N SER A 213 2.95 -15.21 -4.57
CA SER A 213 3.35 -14.20 -5.55
C SER A 213 2.98 -12.79 -5.11
N SER A 214 1.85 -12.61 -4.41
CA SER A 214 1.46 -11.31 -3.84
C SER A 214 2.52 -10.70 -2.92
N PHE A 215 3.23 -11.51 -2.13
CA PHE A 215 4.28 -11.02 -1.24
C PHE A 215 5.60 -10.80 -1.99
N MET A 216 5.90 -11.64 -3.00
CA MET A 216 7.01 -11.40 -3.92
C MET A 216 6.88 -10.02 -4.57
N GLU A 217 5.77 -9.76 -5.26
CA GLU A 217 5.49 -8.49 -5.94
C GLU A 217 5.48 -7.30 -4.98
N LEU A 218 4.86 -7.46 -3.80
CA LEU A 218 4.83 -6.41 -2.77
C LEU A 218 6.25 -5.97 -2.38
N THR A 219 7.13 -6.92 -2.09
CA THR A 219 8.49 -6.59 -1.66
C THR A 219 9.38 -6.13 -2.81
N SER A 220 9.14 -6.59 -4.04
CA SER A 220 9.82 -6.11 -5.25
C SER A 220 9.46 -4.67 -5.57
N VAL A 221 8.16 -4.29 -5.50
CA VAL A 221 7.75 -2.88 -5.68
C VAL A 221 8.32 -1.99 -4.58
N TRP A 222 8.39 -2.48 -3.35
CA TRP A 222 9.05 -1.73 -2.29
C TRP A 222 10.55 -1.53 -2.57
N MET A 223 11.26 -2.51 -3.13
CA MET A 223 12.66 -2.35 -3.52
C MET A 223 12.91 -1.28 -4.59
N GLU A 224 11.95 -1.07 -5.51
CA GLU A 224 12.06 -0.01 -6.52
C GLU A 224 12.37 1.35 -5.88
N ASP A 225 11.65 1.66 -4.80
CA ASP A 225 11.75 2.92 -4.07
C ASP A 225 12.94 2.93 -3.10
N VAL A 226 13.27 1.80 -2.48
CA VAL A 226 14.45 1.70 -1.61
C VAL A 226 15.75 1.94 -2.38
N VAL A 227 15.83 1.45 -3.61
CA VAL A 227 17.01 1.56 -4.47
C VAL A 227 17.01 2.87 -5.27
N TYR A 228 15.84 3.31 -5.75
CA TYR A 228 15.65 4.49 -6.62
C TYR A 228 14.52 5.40 -6.10
N ASP A 229 14.75 6.04 -4.95
CA ASP A 229 13.82 6.99 -4.29
C ASP A 229 13.40 8.18 -5.19
N ASP A 230 14.18 8.48 -6.24
CA ASP A 230 13.85 9.53 -7.22
C ASP A 230 12.79 9.11 -8.26
N VAL A 231 12.45 7.82 -8.36
CA VAL A 231 11.51 7.27 -9.35
C VAL A 231 10.24 6.72 -8.70
N ASN A 232 9.21 7.55 -8.67
CA ASN A 232 7.93 7.27 -8.00
C ASN A 232 6.92 6.45 -8.84
N ASP A 233 7.36 5.35 -9.45
CA ASP A 233 6.48 4.50 -10.29
C ASP A 233 5.33 3.87 -9.48
N TYR A 234 5.59 3.51 -8.22
CA TYR A 234 4.59 2.86 -7.38
C TYR A 234 3.32 3.71 -7.13
N TYR A 235 3.39 5.03 -7.35
CA TYR A 235 2.21 5.91 -7.29
C TYR A 235 1.09 5.42 -8.21
N PHE A 236 1.41 4.89 -9.39
CA PHE A 236 0.41 4.43 -10.34
C PHE A 236 -0.41 3.26 -9.78
N TYR A 237 0.22 2.34 -9.05
CA TYR A 237 -0.49 1.24 -8.38
C TYR A 237 -1.31 1.71 -7.18
N LEU A 238 -0.79 2.66 -6.40
CA LEU A 238 -1.53 3.24 -5.26
C LEU A 238 -2.79 3.99 -5.69
N ARG A 239 -2.72 4.64 -6.85
CA ARG A 239 -3.78 5.48 -7.44
C ARG A 239 -4.71 4.69 -8.37
N SER A 240 -4.57 3.36 -8.41
CA SER A 240 -5.47 2.48 -9.13
C SER A 240 -6.74 2.21 -8.30
N PRO A 241 -7.92 2.12 -8.92
CA PRO A 241 -9.14 1.61 -8.27
C PRO A 241 -9.03 0.16 -7.81
N SER A 242 -8.02 -0.59 -8.27
CA SER A 242 -7.69 -1.93 -7.80
C SER A 242 -6.60 -1.93 -6.72
N GLY A 243 -6.07 -0.76 -6.35
CA GLY A 243 -5.00 -0.59 -5.37
C GLY A 243 -5.49 -0.68 -3.92
N HIS A 244 -4.53 -0.68 -2.99
CA HIS A 244 -4.73 -0.91 -1.56
C HIS A 244 -5.69 0.11 -0.93
N PHE A 245 -5.50 1.41 -1.18
CA PHE A 245 -6.35 2.44 -0.60
C PHE A 245 -7.80 2.34 -1.11
N ALA A 246 -8.02 1.99 -2.39
CA ALA A 246 -9.38 1.77 -2.88
C ALA A 246 -10.03 0.47 -2.34
N ASN A 247 -9.22 -0.51 -1.91
CA ASN A 247 -9.67 -1.85 -1.54
C ASN A 247 -9.10 -2.35 -0.20
N PRO A 248 -9.29 -1.61 0.90
CA PRO A 248 -8.69 -1.95 2.20
C PRO A 248 -9.23 -3.27 2.78
N SER A 249 -10.40 -3.69 2.33
CA SER A 249 -11.06 -4.91 2.81
C SER A 249 -10.68 -6.17 2.07
N ILE A 250 -9.95 -6.06 0.96
CA ILE A 250 -9.42 -7.23 0.28
C ILE A 250 -8.25 -7.75 1.11
N SER A 251 -8.18 -9.07 1.29
CA SER A 251 -7.12 -9.74 2.06
C SER A 251 -5.73 -9.28 1.64
N PHE A 252 -4.87 -8.93 2.59
CA PHE A 252 -3.48 -8.49 2.37
C PHE A 252 -2.64 -9.48 1.55
N THR A 253 -3.01 -10.77 1.56
CA THR A 253 -2.32 -11.81 0.78
C THR A 253 -2.92 -12.06 -0.60
N THR A 254 -4.01 -11.38 -0.99
CA THR A 254 -4.58 -11.49 -2.34
C THR A 254 -3.56 -11.10 -3.41
N ALA A 255 -3.41 -11.95 -4.42
CA ALA A 255 -2.78 -11.66 -5.70
C ALA A 255 -3.88 -11.56 -6.77
N ASN A 256 -3.97 -10.44 -7.48
CA ASN A 256 -4.90 -10.26 -8.60
C ASN A 256 -4.27 -9.46 -9.76
N ARG A 257 -2.94 -9.41 -9.79
CA ARG A 257 -2.09 -8.67 -10.73
C ARG A 257 -2.25 -7.15 -10.66
N ALA A 258 -2.75 -6.64 -9.53
CA ALA A 258 -2.92 -5.19 -9.36
C ALA A 258 -2.71 -4.77 -7.91
N ILE A 259 -3.45 -5.38 -6.98
CA ILE A 259 -3.45 -4.93 -5.58
C ILE A 259 -2.11 -5.24 -4.89
N GLU A 260 -1.44 -6.32 -5.26
CA GLU A 260 -0.13 -6.71 -4.72
C GLU A 260 0.94 -5.65 -4.97
N TYR A 261 1.00 -5.07 -6.17
CA TYR A 261 1.95 -4.00 -6.49
C TYR A 261 1.71 -2.78 -5.61
N SER A 262 0.44 -2.38 -5.42
CA SER A 262 0.09 -1.25 -4.57
C SER A 262 0.42 -1.47 -3.09
N ARG A 263 0.62 -2.72 -2.66
CA ARG A 263 0.93 -3.04 -1.27
C ARG A 263 2.40 -2.89 -0.92
N GLY A 264 3.28 -2.52 -1.87
CA GLY A 264 4.65 -2.09 -1.55
C GLY A 264 4.70 -0.97 -0.50
N ILE A 265 3.60 -0.20 -0.36
CA ILE A 265 3.41 0.77 0.72
C ILE A 265 3.52 0.19 2.14
N TRP A 266 3.34 -1.13 2.31
CA TRP A 266 3.62 -1.83 3.58
C TRP A 266 5.09 -1.74 3.97
N GLY A 267 6.02 -1.92 3.01
CA GLY A 267 7.46 -1.75 3.26
C GLY A 267 7.78 -0.32 3.69
N LYS A 268 7.25 0.68 2.97
CA LYS A 268 7.38 2.11 3.31
C LYS A 268 6.79 2.44 4.70
N PHE A 269 5.66 1.82 5.06
CA PHE A 269 5.08 1.94 6.40
C PHE A 269 6.06 1.42 7.47
N LEU A 270 6.59 0.21 7.31
CA LEU A 270 7.52 -0.38 8.29
C LEU A 270 8.79 0.45 8.42
N GLU A 271 9.34 0.94 7.31
CA GLU A 271 10.52 1.81 7.30
C GLU A 271 10.33 3.08 8.12
N LYS A 272 9.21 3.76 7.94
CA LYS A 272 8.93 5.01 8.66
C LYS A 272 8.55 4.72 10.12
N LYS A 273 7.70 3.71 10.36
CA LYS A 273 7.17 3.38 11.69
C LYS A 273 8.26 2.91 12.64
N PHE A 274 9.21 2.12 12.15
CA PHE A 274 10.32 1.58 12.92
C PHE A 274 11.63 2.29 12.58
N PHE A 275 11.57 3.53 12.06
CA PHE A 275 12.76 4.32 11.82
C PHE A 275 13.46 4.64 13.15
N ASN A 276 14.73 4.27 13.26
CA ASN A 276 15.63 4.66 14.33
C ASN A 276 16.70 5.60 13.79
N ASP A 277 16.75 6.82 14.32
CA ASP A 277 17.72 7.87 13.92
C ASP A 277 19.16 7.59 14.38
N SER A 278 19.49 6.34 14.73
CA SER A 278 20.85 5.92 15.11
C SER A 278 21.78 5.73 13.91
N GLY A 279 21.39 6.18 12.72
CA GLY A 279 22.25 6.44 11.57
C GLY A 279 22.94 5.26 10.89
N THR A 280 22.68 4.01 11.29
CA THR A 280 23.46 2.85 10.80
C THR A 280 22.62 1.79 10.07
N VAL A 281 21.37 1.54 10.47
CA VAL A 281 20.47 0.59 9.80
C VAL A 281 19.01 0.97 10.06
N ASN A 282 18.18 1.06 9.03
CA ASN A 282 16.72 1.21 9.19
C ASN A 282 16.11 -0.13 9.63
N ILE A 283 15.62 -0.18 10.87
CA ILE A 283 15.04 -1.40 11.47
C ILE A 283 13.82 -1.93 10.69
N GLY A 284 13.00 -1.05 10.11
CA GLY A 284 11.87 -1.46 9.27
C GLY A 284 12.29 -2.29 8.06
N ARG A 285 13.43 -1.93 7.43
CA ARG A 285 14.02 -2.73 6.33
C ARG A 285 14.48 -4.11 6.81
N LEU A 286 15.04 -4.19 8.02
CA LEU A 286 15.43 -5.47 8.62
C LEU A 286 14.24 -6.38 8.91
N VAL A 287 13.09 -5.84 9.31
CA VAL A 287 11.86 -6.62 9.50
C VAL A 287 11.43 -7.28 8.17
N MET A 288 11.51 -6.55 7.06
CA MET A 288 11.18 -7.10 5.74
C MET A 288 12.14 -8.21 5.33
N ARG A 289 13.44 -8.03 5.52
CA ARG A 289 14.44 -9.08 5.25
C ARG A 289 14.26 -10.29 6.16
N ARG A 290 14.01 -10.08 7.45
CA ARG A 290 13.78 -11.14 8.45
C ARG A 290 12.54 -11.96 8.11
N THR A 291 11.51 -11.32 7.55
CA THR A 291 10.34 -12.03 7.03
C THR A 291 10.76 -13.04 5.95
N TRP A 292 11.60 -12.65 5.00
CA TRP A 292 12.14 -13.57 4.00
C TRP A 292 13.03 -14.67 4.58
N GLU A 293 13.88 -14.36 5.57
CA GLU A 293 14.66 -15.37 6.31
C GLU A 293 13.77 -16.42 6.99
N ASN A 294 12.66 -15.98 7.60
CA ASN A 294 11.66 -16.84 8.22
C ASN A 294 10.94 -17.71 7.18
N ILE A 295 10.55 -17.14 6.04
CA ILE A 295 9.98 -17.88 4.90
C ILE A 295 10.95 -18.96 4.42
N GLY A 296 12.23 -18.59 4.24
CA GLY A 296 13.29 -19.53 3.84
C GLY A 296 13.63 -20.59 4.89
N SER A 297 13.09 -20.46 6.11
CA SER A 297 13.16 -21.47 7.17
C SER A 297 11.89 -22.34 7.24
N GLY A 298 10.97 -22.18 6.28
CA GLY A 298 9.76 -22.99 6.13
C GLY A 298 8.49 -22.39 6.74
N MET A 299 8.48 -21.11 7.14
CA MET A 299 7.27 -20.46 7.62
C MET A 299 6.39 -19.94 6.47
N ASP A 300 5.07 -20.04 6.64
CA ASP A 300 4.13 -19.30 5.80
C ASP A 300 4.29 -17.78 5.98
N VAL A 301 3.88 -16.99 4.97
CA VAL A 301 4.11 -15.54 4.92
C VAL A 301 3.59 -14.78 6.15
N LEU A 302 2.37 -15.05 6.61
CA LEU A 302 1.76 -14.30 7.72
C LEU A 302 2.45 -14.59 9.07
N PRO A 303 2.68 -15.86 9.46
CA PRO A 303 3.54 -16.18 10.61
C PRO A 303 4.97 -15.63 10.49
N ALA A 304 5.54 -15.61 9.28
CA ALA A 304 6.88 -15.08 9.05
C ALA A 304 6.96 -13.57 9.32
N ILE A 305 5.95 -12.80 8.88
CA ILE A 305 5.81 -11.36 9.16
C ILE A 305 5.66 -11.14 10.67
N ASP A 306 4.76 -11.88 11.32
CA ASP A 306 4.52 -11.75 12.76
C ASP A 306 5.79 -12.01 13.58
N SER A 307 6.49 -13.11 13.28
CA SER A 307 7.77 -13.47 13.89
C SER A 307 8.84 -12.38 13.67
N ALA A 308 8.91 -11.79 12.48
CA ALA A 308 9.83 -10.68 12.22
C ALA A 308 9.49 -9.43 13.04
N LEU A 309 8.20 -9.08 13.17
CA LEU A 309 7.74 -7.92 13.95
C LEU A 309 7.96 -8.08 15.46
N GLN A 310 7.93 -9.31 15.98
CA GLN A 310 8.25 -9.57 17.39
C GLN A 310 9.68 -9.13 17.76
N THR A 311 10.62 -9.13 16.79
CA THR A 311 12.00 -8.67 17.03
C THR A 311 12.12 -7.17 17.33
N VAL A 312 11.06 -6.40 17.03
CA VAL A 312 10.99 -4.95 17.26
C VAL A 312 9.90 -4.58 18.27
N GLY A 313 9.43 -5.56 19.05
CA GLY A 313 8.39 -5.34 20.06
C GLY A 313 6.99 -5.09 19.50
N SER A 314 6.73 -5.49 18.25
CA SER A 314 5.43 -5.40 17.60
C SER A 314 4.88 -6.80 17.29
N SER A 315 3.69 -6.86 16.70
CA SER A 315 3.08 -8.06 16.12
C SER A 315 2.46 -7.71 14.75
N LEU A 316 2.11 -8.71 13.95
CA LEU A 316 1.33 -8.49 12.72
C LEU A 316 0.01 -7.78 13.04
N ALA A 317 -0.61 -8.13 14.16
CA ALA A 317 -1.83 -7.50 14.66
C ALA A 317 -1.66 -5.98 14.83
N ASP A 318 -0.65 -5.58 15.61
CA ASP A 318 -0.41 -4.17 15.94
C ASP A 318 0.08 -3.38 14.74
N ALA A 319 0.99 -3.95 13.95
CA ALA A 319 1.51 -3.29 12.77
C ALA A 319 0.42 -3.11 11.70
N PHE A 320 -0.44 -4.11 11.50
CA PHE A 320 -1.54 -4.00 10.53
C PHE A 320 -2.65 -3.03 10.98
N LYS A 321 -2.91 -2.96 12.30
CA LYS A 321 -3.76 -1.90 12.88
C LYS A 321 -3.20 -0.53 12.56
N ASP A 322 -1.93 -0.29 12.88
CA ASP A 322 -1.27 0.99 12.66
C ASP A 322 -1.22 1.33 11.17
N PHE A 323 -0.91 0.36 10.31
CA PHE A 323 -0.93 0.53 8.85
C PHE A 323 -2.31 0.94 8.32
N SER A 324 -3.37 0.28 8.79
CA SER A 324 -4.75 0.64 8.45
C SER A 324 -5.09 2.05 8.95
N TYR A 325 -4.60 2.42 10.13
CA TYR A 325 -4.75 3.77 10.66
C TYR A 325 -3.96 4.81 9.87
N TRP A 326 -2.77 4.50 9.35
CA TRP A 326 -1.98 5.45 8.56
C TRP A 326 -2.64 5.79 7.22
N SER A 327 -3.41 4.86 6.64
CA SER A 327 -4.18 5.07 5.41
C SER A 327 -5.19 6.23 5.50
N LEU A 328 -5.51 6.67 6.72
CA LEU A 328 -6.35 7.82 7.00
C LEU A 328 -5.63 9.17 6.82
N PHE A 329 -4.30 9.19 6.88
CA PHE A 329 -3.47 10.40 6.82
C PHE A 329 -2.74 10.50 5.49
N ILE A 330 -3.54 10.55 4.42
CA ILE A 330 -3.08 10.66 3.04
C ILE A 330 -3.79 11.79 2.29
N GLY A 331 -3.26 12.18 1.14
CA GLY A 331 -3.82 13.23 0.28
C GLY A 331 -3.90 14.57 1.01
N LYS A 332 -5.10 15.15 1.05
CA LYS A 332 -5.35 16.42 1.77
C LYS A 332 -5.22 16.29 3.29
N ASN A 333 -5.28 15.07 3.80
CA ASN A 333 -5.22 14.76 5.23
C ASN A 333 -3.83 14.29 5.65
N ALA A 334 -2.84 14.39 4.76
CA ALA A 334 -1.49 13.94 5.04
C ALA A 334 -0.86 14.72 6.20
N ASP A 335 -0.41 13.98 7.20
CA ASP A 335 0.62 14.43 8.13
C ASP A 335 1.93 13.72 7.76
N THR A 336 2.74 14.38 6.93
CA THR A 336 3.96 13.78 6.36
C THR A 336 5.12 13.73 7.34
N VAL A 337 4.98 14.39 8.50
CA VAL A 337 5.95 14.33 9.59
C VAL A 337 5.74 13.03 10.36
N ARG A 338 4.50 12.74 10.77
CA ARG A 338 4.17 11.59 11.62
C ARG A 338 3.94 10.29 10.85
N TYR A 339 3.34 10.35 9.66
CA TYR A 339 2.96 9.19 8.87
C TYR A 339 3.80 9.11 7.60
N TYR A 340 3.21 8.80 6.46
CA TYR A 340 3.92 8.67 5.19
C TYR A 340 4.54 10.01 4.76
N THR A 341 5.85 10.04 4.56
CA THR A 341 6.60 11.22 4.07
C THR A 341 6.01 11.77 2.77
N GLU A 342 5.52 10.88 1.91
CA GLU A 342 4.92 11.23 0.62
C GLU A 342 3.38 11.12 0.65
N GLY A 343 2.79 11.05 1.85
CA GLY A 343 1.35 10.85 2.05
C GLY A 343 0.49 11.85 1.27
N LYS A 344 0.99 13.07 1.03
CA LYS A 344 0.31 14.10 0.22
C LYS A 344 0.04 13.71 -1.23
N ASN A 345 0.85 12.78 -1.77
CA ASN A 345 0.76 12.29 -3.15
C ASN A 345 -0.15 11.05 -3.27
N TYR A 346 -0.61 10.50 -2.15
CA TYR A 346 -1.49 9.33 -2.09
C TYR A 346 -2.95 9.79 -2.02
N TYR A 347 -3.87 8.99 -2.55
CA TYR A 347 -5.29 9.29 -2.46
C TYR A 347 -6.16 8.05 -2.68
N TRP A 348 -7.39 8.13 -2.20
CA TRP A 348 -8.42 7.13 -2.46
C TRP A 348 -8.95 7.31 -3.89
N VAL A 349 -9.48 6.24 -4.49
CA VAL A 349 -10.03 6.25 -5.84
C VAL A 349 -11.45 5.71 -5.80
N GLU A 350 -12.38 6.39 -6.48
CA GLU A 350 -13.77 5.97 -6.55
C GLU A 350 -14.39 6.22 -7.93
N ARG A 351 -15.59 5.69 -8.17
CA ARG A 351 -16.40 6.06 -9.35
C ARG A 351 -17.36 7.19 -9.00
N ASN A 352 -17.39 8.23 -9.83
CA ASN A 352 -18.42 9.26 -9.75
C ASN A 352 -19.75 8.79 -10.39
N GLU A 353 -20.78 9.64 -10.36
CA GLU A 353 -22.11 9.34 -10.92
C GLU A 353 -22.09 8.98 -12.41
N SER A 354 -21.13 9.50 -13.17
CA SER A 354 -20.92 9.16 -14.59
C SER A 354 -20.15 7.86 -14.81
N GLY A 355 -19.81 7.15 -13.74
CA GLY A 355 -19.01 5.92 -13.77
C GLY A 355 -17.52 6.12 -14.00
N ARG A 356 -17.03 7.37 -14.05
CA ARG A 356 -15.61 7.70 -14.23
C ARG A 356 -14.86 7.62 -12.92
N TYR A 357 -13.63 7.11 -12.96
CA TYR A 357 -12.75 7.12 -11.80
C TYR A 357 -12.29 8.55 -11.47
N VAL A 358 -12.38 8.90 -10.20
CA VAL A 358 -11.99 10.21 -9.66
C VAL A 358 -11.23 10.03 -8.35
N ARG A 359 -10.39 11.02 -8.05
CA ARG A 359 -9.74 11.15 -6.75
C ARG A 359 -10.80 11.35 -5.68
N ARG A 360 -10.77 10.49 -4.67
CA ARG A 360 -11.55 10.60 -3.44
C ARG A 360 -10.64 11.15 -2.35
N ASP A 361 -11.02 12.31 -1.84
CA ASP A 361 -10.28 12.97 -0.75
C ASP A 361 -10.84 12.62 0.63
N ASN A 362 -12.13 12.24 0.72
CA ASN A 362 -12.85 12.11 1.99
C ASN A 362 -13.94 11.02 1.96
N ILE A 363 -14.48 10.69 3.13
CA ILE A 363 -15.70 9.90 3.28
C ILE A 363 -16.91 10.78 3.03
N ARG A 364 -17.91 10.24 2.32
CA ARG A 364 -19.12 10.98 1.96
C ARG A 364 -20.19 10.89 3.04
N ARG A 365 -21.08 11.89 3.08
CA ARG A 365 -22.18 11.97 4.06
C ARG A 365 -23.10 10.74 3.99
N GLU A 366 -23.32 10.20 2.81
CA GLU A 366 -24.15 9.01 2.59
C GLU A 366 -23.57 7.71 3.18
N GLU A 367 -22.27 7.66 3.46
CA GLU A 367 -21.62 6.49 4.08
C GLU A 367 -21.75 6.49 5.62
N LEU A 368 -22.17 7.62 6.21
CA LEU A 368 -22.31 7.78 7.66
C LEU A 368 -23.36 6.83 8.25
N GLN A 369 -22.90 5.97 9.16
CA GLN A 369 -23.72 5.07 9.95
C GLN A 369 -24.30 5.81 11.15
N LYS A 370 -25.60 6.11 11.14
CA LYS A 370 -26.24 6.85 12.23
C LYS A 370 -26.53 5.93 13.42
N ALA A 371 -25.93 6.23 14.58
CA ALA A 371 -26.26 5.58 15.84
C ALA A 371 -27.67 5.95 16.30
N ARG A 372 -28.32 5.05 17.04
CA ARG A 372 -29.61 5.33 17.68
C ARG A 372 -29.37 5.55 19.17
N GLY A 373 -29.43 6.81 19.60
CA GLY A 373 -29.00 7.19 20.95
C GLY A 373 -27.52 6.92 21.15
N THR A 374 -27.16 6.28 22.26
CA THR A 374 -25.75 6.01 22.62
C THR A 374 -25.18 4.71 22.05
N LYS A 375 -25.86 4.05 21.09
CA LYS A 375 -25.45 2.73 20.59
C LYS A 375 -25.65 2.56 19.09
N ILE A 376 -24.72 1.84 18.45
CA ILE A 376 -24.88 1.29 17.11
C ILE A 376 -24.46 -0.18 17.06
N VAL A 377 -25.06 -0.95 16.15
CA VAL A 377 -24.68 -2.33 15.85
C VAL A 377 -24.45 -2.43 14.35
N LEU A 378 -23.22 -2.71 13.95
CA LEU A 378 -22.81 -2.93 12.58
C LEU A 378 -22.71 -4.44 12.32
N ARG A 379 -23.08 -4.85 11.11
CA ARG A 379 -22.92 -6.23 10.63
C ARG A 379 -22.33 -6.17 9.23
N ASP A 380 -21.21 -6.82 9.04
CA ASP A 380 -20.49 -6.84 7.76
C ASP A 380 -19.57 -8.07 7.70
N SER A 381 -18.80 -8.23 6.63
CA SER A 381 -17.77 -9.24 6.46
C SER A 381 -16.41 -8.63 6.13
N LEU A 382 -15.36 -9.33 6.57
CA LEU A 382 -13.97 -8.96 6.40
C LEU A 382 -13.17 -10.19 5.99
N HIS A 383 -12.27 -10.02 5.04
CA HIS A 383 -11.29 -11.04 4.71
C HIS A 383 -10.17 -11.09 5.76
N ASN A 384 -9.39 -12.17 5.80
CA ASN A 384 -8.18 -12.24 6.63
C ASN A 384 -7.20 -11.10 6.31
N VAL A 385 -6.60 -10.50 7.33
CA VAL A 385 -5.60 -9.41 7.20
C VAL A 385 -6.14 -8.31 6.29
N SER A 386 -7.24 -7.68 6.69
CA SER A 386 -7.91 -6.62 5.93
C SER A 386 -8.57 -5.60 6.86
N ALA A 387 -8.98 -4.45 6.32
CA ALA A 387 -9.54 -3.36 7.10
C ALA A 387 -10.88 -2.85 6.53
N ARG A 388 -11.75 -2.39 7.43
CA ARG A 388 -12.97 -1.63 7.12
C ARG A 388 -13.00 -0.36 7.94
N TYR A 389 -13.57 0.68 7.34
CA TYR A 389 -13.71 2.00 7.94
C TYR A 389 -15.20 2.29 8.09
N PHE A 390 -15.65 2.47 9.34
CA PHE A 390 -17.05 2.78 9.66
C PHE A 390 -17.16 4.20 10.21
N PRO A 391 -17.57 5.18 9.38
CA PRO A 391 -17.84 6.52 9.84
C PRO A 391 -19.20 6.51 10.54
N ILE A 392 -19.23 6.75 11.84
CA ILE A 392 -20.41 6.60 12.69
C ILE A 392 -20.79 7.96 13.27
N LEU A 393 -22.06 8.34 13.15
CA LEU A 393 -22.59 9.57 13.72
C LEU A 393 -23.40 9.27 15.00
N PHE A 394 -22.94 9.77 16.14
CA PHE A 394 -23.64 9.77 17.43
C PHE A 394 -24.12 11.19 17.75
N GLU A 395 -25.40 11.49 17.52
CA GLU A 395 -25.94 12.85 17.68
C GLU A 395 -25.13 13.85 16.83
N GLU A 396 -24.31 14.71 17.46
CA GLU A 396 -23.41 15.68 16.81
C GLU A 396 -21.93 15.19 16.73
N ASP A 397 -21.63 13.98 17.23
CA ASP A 397 -20.28 13.42 17.24
C ASP A 397 -20.07 12.44 16.09
N THR A 398 -19.10 12.72 15.21
CA THR A 398 -18.61 11.70 14.27
C THR A 398 -17.46 10.92 14.89
N VAL A 399 -17.58 9.59 14.89
CA VAL A 399 -16.57 8.64 15.32
C VAL A 399 -16.23 7.77 14.11
N LEU A 400 -14.97 7.69 13.70
CA LEU A 400 -14.57 6.64 12.77
C LEU A 400 -13.97 5.48 13.54
N THR A 401 -14.57 4.31 13.34
CA THR A 401 -14.00 3.05 13.75
C THR A 401 -13.26 2.43 12.56
N VAL A 402 -11.96 2.21 12.73
CA VAL A 402 -11.18 1.33 11.86
C VAL A 402 -11.24 -0.07 12.44
N LEU A 403 -11.84 -1.02 11.74
CA LEU A 403 -11.77 -2.44 12.09
C LEU A 403 -10.69 -3.10 11.24
N ALA A 404 -9.53 -3.36 11.85
CA ALA A 404 -8.44 -4.08 11.22
C ALA A 404 -8.47 -5.53 11.71
N PHE A 405 -8.76 -6.46 10.80
CA PHE A 405 -8.88 -7.88 11.10
C PHE A 405 -7.61 -8.62 10.73
N HIS A 406 -7.06 -9.42 11.64
CA HIS A 406 -5.91 -10.27 11.36
C HIS A 406 -6.12 -11.69 11.90
N THR A 407 -5.54 -12.65 11.20
CA THR A 407 -5.48 -14.05 11.61
C THR A 407 -4.17 -14.64 11.12
N ALA A 408 -3.52 -15.45 11.95
CA ALA A 408 -2.36 -16.24 11.56
C ALA A 408 -2.74 -17.46 10.70
N ALA A 409 -4.04 -17.75 10.54
CA ALA A 409 -4.54 -18.90 9.80
C ALA A 409 -5.19 -18.45 8.47
N PRO A 410 -4.50 -18.59 7.32
CA PRO A 410 -4.93 -18.02 6.04
C PRO A 410 -6.26 -18.60 5.50
N ASN A 411 -6.61 -19.84 5.84
CA ASN A 411 -7.82 -20.52 5.37
C ASN A 411 -9.06 -20.28 6.26
N ARG A 412 -8.99 -19.32 7.18
CA ARG A 412 -10.01 -19.11 8.21
C ARG A 412 -10.42 -17.64 8.18
N SER A 413 -11.30 -17.29 7.26
CA SER A 413 -12.02 -16.01 7.32
C SER A 413 -13.40 -16.27 7.95
N PRO A 414 -13.82 -15.51 8.96
CA PRO A 414 -15.21 -15.51 9.40
C PRO A 414 -16.07 -14.96 8.26
N SER A 415 -17.23 -15.57 8.05
CA SER A 415 -18.17 -15.13 7.00
C SER A 415 -18.76 -13.74 7.28
N SER A 416 -18.72 -13.32 8.56
CA SER A 416 -19.41 -12.13 9.05
C SER A 416 -18.95 -11.79 10.46
N PHE A 417 -19.07 -10.52 10.82
CA PHE A 417 -18.92 -10.04 12.19
C PHE A 417 -20.11 -9.17 12.58
N ARG A 418 -20.33 -9.08 13.88
CA ARG A 418 -21.22 -8.13 14.51
C ARG A 418 -20.41 -7.26 15.44
N TYR A 419 -20.37 -5.98 15.12
CA TYR A 419 -19.68 -4.98 15.92
C TYR A 419 -20.68 -4.09 16.63
N THR A 420 -20.55 -3.95 17.95
CA THR A 420 -21.41 -3.08 18.75
C THR A 420 -20.55 -1.99 19.38
N LEU A 421 -20.83 -0.74 19.05
CA LEU A 421 -20.19 0.44 19.65
C LEU A 421 -21.19 1.19 20.52
N ARG A 422 -20.76 1.63 21.70
CA ARG A 422 -21.55 2.39 22.66
C ARG A 422 -20.78 3.60 23.17
N LYS A 423 -21.47 4.72 23.36
CA LYS A 423 -20.98 5.89 24.11
C LYS A 423 -21.29 5.70 25.59
N GLN A 424 -20.60 4.74 26.21
CA GLN A 424 -20.70 4.36 27.61
C GLN A 424 -19.40 3.68 28.05
N GLU A 425 -19.04 3.82 29.33
CA GLU A 425 -17.93 3.05 29.93
C GLU A 425 -18.07 1.54 29.71
N ALA A 426 -16.92 0.87 29.67
CA ALA A 426 -16.84 -0.57 29.50
C ALA A 426 -17.49 -1.30 30.67
N ASP A 427 -18.09 -2.45 30.35
CA ASP A 427 -18.59 -3.41 31.33
C ASP A 427 -17.96 -4.78 31.01
N LYS A 428 -18.37 -5.84 31.72
CA LYS A 428 -17.77 -7.18 31.56
C LYS A 428 -17.82 -7.74 30.12
N ASP A 429 -18.75 -7.28 29.29
CA ASP A 429 -19.00 -7.83 27.94
C ASP A 429 -18.40 -6.94 26.84
N PHE A 430 -17.84 -5.78 27.19
CA PHE A 430 -17.34 -4.77 26.27
C PHE A 430 -15.96 -4.28 26.71
N TYR A 431 -15.02 -4.17 25.79
CA TYR A 431 -13.74 -3.55 26.09
C TYR A 431 -13.82 -2.02 25.99
N SER A 432 -12.92 -1.35 26.73
CA SER A 432 -12.88 0.10 26.80
C SER A 432 -12.23 0.69 25.57
N LEU A 433 -12.79 1.81 25.10
CA LEU A 433 -12.24 2.66 24.06
C LEU A 433 -12.12 4.10 24.59
N PRO A 434 -11.29 4.96 23.94
CA PRO A 434 -11.13 6.35 24.36
C PRO A 434 -12.45 7.13 24.42
N ALA A 435 -12.46 8.20 25.24
CA ALA A 435 -13.57 9.15 25.37
C ALA A 435 -14.93 8.53 25.74
N SER A 436 -14.90 7.62 26.72
CA SER A 436 -16.10 6.96 27.27
C SER A 436 -16.85 6.12 26.22
N PHE A 437 -16.17 5.63 25.20
CA PHE A 437 -16.72 4.60 24.32
C PHE A 437 -16.39 3.21 24.85
N SER A 438 -17.24 2.24 24.55
CA SER A 438 -16.96 0.82 24.74
C SER A 438 -17.49 0.05 23.55
N ALA A 439 -16.79 -1.03 23.20
CA ALA A 439 -17.20 -1.85 22.09
C ALA A 439 -17.10 -3.34 22.34
N LYS A 440 -17.82 -4.08 21.51
CA LYS A 440 -17.85 -5.53 21.49
C LYS A 440 -17.84 -5.97 20.04
N LEU A 441 -16.86 -6.79 19.69
CA LEU A 441 -16.80 -7.46 18.41
C LEU A 441 -17.14 -8.94 18.60
N GLU A 442 -18.08 -9.41 17.81
CA GLU A 442 -18.53 -10.80 17.81
C GLU A 442 -18.33 -11.36 16.41
N MET A 443 -17.50 -12.39 16.27
CA MET A 443 -17.29 -13.06 14.99
C MET A 443 -18.31 -14.19 14.81
N GLU A 444 -19.00 -14.24 13.68
CA GLU A 444 -19.87 -15.38 13.37
C GLU A 444 -19.00 -16.58 12.95
N LYS A 445 -19.33 -17.76 13.50
CA LYS A 445 -18.61 -18.99 13.17
C LYS A 445 -18.87 -19.35 11.71
N PRO A 446 -17.85 -19.75 10.93
CA PRO A 446 -18.07 -20.30 9.60
C PRO A 446 -19.02 -21.51 9.67
N ALA A 447 -19.90 -21.66 8.68
CA ALA A 447 -20.73 -22.85 8.54
C ALA A 447 -19.82 -24.08 8.41
N GLY A 448 -19.76 -24.95 9.44
CA GLY A 448 -18.86 -26.11 9.45
C GLY A 448 -18.37 -26.63 10.80
N GLY A 449 -18.75 -26.02 11.93
CA GLY A 449 -18.58 -26.65 13.25
C GLY A 449 -17.17 -26.68 13.84
N TYR A 450 -16.24 -25.86 13.33
CA TYR A 450 -14.89 -25.77 13.92
C TYR A 450 -14.88 -24.80 15.10
N THR A 451 -14.47 -25.29 16.27
CA THR A 451 -14.18 -24.47 17.45
C THR A 451 -12.81 -23.82 17.26
N VAL A 452 -12.79 -22.57 16.80
CA VAL A 452 -11.57 -21.76 16.89
C VAL A 452 -11.41 -21.36 18.36
N ALA A 453 -10.23 -21.59 18.93
CA ALA A 453 -9.90 -21.03 20.23
C ALA A 453 -10.04 -19.51 20.15
N ASP A 454 -10.78 -18.93 21.10
CA ASP A 454 -11.14 -17.51 21.16
C ASP A 454 -9.92 -16.54 21.12
N SER A 455 -8.69 -17.06 21.17
CA SER A 455 -7.41 -16.33 21.24
C SER A 455 -6.70 -16.07 19.90
N THR A 456 -7.22 -16.50 18.74
CA THR A 456 -6.55 -16.32 17.42
C THR A 456 -7.18 -15.26 16.53
N TRP A 457 -8.26 -14.65 17.00
CA TRP A 457 -8.93 -13.55 16.33
C TRP A 457 -8.72 -12.30 17.18
N SER A 458 -8.08 -11.30 16.61
CA SER A 458 -8.29 -9.94 17.08
C SER A 458 -8.69 -9.10 15.89
N ALA A 459 -9.80 -8.38 16.01
CA ALA A 459 -9.83 -7.10 15.35
C ALA A 459 -9.24 -6.12 16.34
N GLN A 460 -8.31 -5.32 15.85
CA GLN A 460 -7.88 -4.17 16.60
C GLN A 460 -8.62 -2.96 16.05
N GLU A 461 -9.19 -2.21 16.98
CA GLU A 461 -9.96 -1.04 16.65
C GLU A 461 -9.15 0.19 16.92
N VAL A 462 -9.09 1.05 15.91
CA VAL A 462 -8.71 2.43 16.17
C VAL A 462 -9.98 3.23 16.07
N ILE A 463 -10.49 3.66 17.23
CA ILE A 463 -11.34 4.83 17.24
C ILE A 463 -10.44 6.00 16.84
N THR A 464 -10.65 6.49 15.63
CA THR A 464 -10.21 7.81 15.21
C THR A 464 -11.07 8.83 15.96
N ARG A 465 -10.64 9.03 17.21
CA ARG A 465 -11.03 9.98 18.24
C ARG A 465 -12.51 10.38 18.28
N ALA A 466 -13.21 9.75 19.21
CA ALA A 466 -14.25 10.42 19.96
C ALA A 466 -13.63 11.55 20.80
N ALA A 467 -14.13 12.76 20.63
CA ALA A 467 -14.17 13.91 21.52
C ALA A 467 -13.02 14.39 22.45
N GLN A 468 -11.99 13.61 22.81
CA GLN A 468 -11.18 13.90 24.00
C GLN A 468 -9.67 13.58 23.94
N SER A 469 -9.00 13.42 22.78
CA SER A 469 -7.53 13.56 22.82
C SER A 469 -7.16 15.00 23.27
N GLU A 470 -6.02 15.21 23.90
CA GLU A 470 -5.56 16.57 24.26
C GLU A 470 -4.86 17.28 23.08
N GLU A 471 -4.52 16.52 22.05
CA GLU A 471 -3.73 17.00 20.92
C GLU A 471 -4.63 17.48 19.77
N LEU A 472 -4.35 18.62 19.16
CA LEU A 472 -5.14 19.13 18.04
C LEU A 472 -4.85 18.37 16.74
N LEU A 473 -5.90 18.02 15.98
CA LEU A 473 -5.73 17.64 14.58
C LEU A 473 -5.67 18.91 13.74
N ILE A 474 -4.53 19.12 13.10
CA ILE A 474 -4.23 20.29 12.29
C ILE A 474 -3.84 19.79 10.91
N TYR A 475 -4.50 20.28 9.86
CA TYR A 475 -4.24 19.85 8.50
C TYR A 475 -4.43 20.99 7.49
N PRO A 476 -3.70 20.96 6.35
CA PRO A 476 -2.58 20.05 6.09
C PRO A 476 -1.39 20.33 7.02
N ASN A 477 -0.57 19.32 7.31
CA ASN A 477 0.62 19.46 8.14
C ASN A 477 1.78 18.64 7.55
N PRO A 478 2.79 19.26 6.91
CA PRO A 478 3.05 20.69 6.87
C PRO A 478 2.01 21.47 6.04
N PHE A 479 1.74 22.70 6.46
CA PHE A 479 0.96 23.66 5.71
C PHE A 479 1.84 24.40 4.70
N GLU A 480 1.56 24.21 3.42
CA GLU A 480 2.20 24.97 2.34
C GLU A 480 1.52 26.33 2.21
N ASN A 481 2.17 27.39 2.67
CA ASN A 481 1.63 28.75 2.67
C ASN A 481 1.83 29.43 1.31
N ASP A 482 1.04 29.01 0.32
CA ASP A 482 1.02 29.56 -1.04
C ASP A 482 -0.11 30.57 -1.28
N GLY A 483 -0.92 30.84 -0.24
CA GLY A 483 -2.07 31.74 -0.29
C GLY A 483 -3.33 31.14 -0.93
N THR A 484 -3.34 29.86 -1.30
CA THR A 484 -4.49 29.19 -1.93
C THR A 484 -5.27 28.29 -0.97
N GLN A 485 -4.65 27.90 0.15
CA GLN A 485 -5.21 26.98 1.13
C GLN A 485 -5.23 27.59 2.54
N THR A 486 -6.10 27.06 3.39
CA THR A 486 -6.18 27.42 4.81
C THR A 486 -5.74 26.23 5.66
N VAL A 487 -5.11 26.50 6.80
CA VAL A 487 -4.99 25.55 7.89
C VAL A 487 -6.37 25.33 8.49
N LYS A 488 -6.76 24.07 8.64
CA LYS A 488 -7.96 23.65 9.34
C LYS A 488 -7.57 23.00 10.66
N ILE A 489 -8.24 23.41 11.73
CA ILE A 489 -8.01 22.91 13.08
C ILE A 489 -9.32 22.31 13.55
N GLN A 490 -9.31 20.99 13.73
CA GLN A 490 -10.50 20.27 14.15
C GLN A 490 -10.79 20.55 15.63
N LEU A 491 -12.05 20.85 15.92
CA LEU A 491 -12.50 21.07 17.29
C LEU A 491 -12.89 19.75 17.96
N PRO A 492 -12.69 19.64 19.28
CA PRO A 492 -13.40 18.63 20.06
C PRO A 492 -14.91 18.97 20.09
N PRO A 493 -15.78 17.99 20.32
CA PRO A 493 -17.20 18.16 20.50
C PRO A 493 -17.57 19.20 21.52
N LEU A 494 -18.38 20.14 21.06
CA LEU A 494 -18.90 21.23 21.86
C LEU A 494 -20.25 20.82 22.41
N GLN A 495 -20.32 20.52 23.71
CA GLN A 495 -21.61 20.21 24.36
C GLN A 495 -22.58 21.41 24.39
N GLN A 496 -22.06 22.64 24.24
CA GLN A 496 -22.80 23.91 24.21
C GLN A 496 -22.02 24.93 23.38
N LYS A 497 -22.68 26.01 22.94
CA LYS A 497 -22.01 27.13 22.27
C LYS A 497 -21.05 27.80 23.25
N LYS A 498 -19.75 27.51 23.10
CA LYS A 498 -18.65 28.07 23.91
C LYS A 498 -17.84 29.05 23.05
N SER A 499 -17.22 30.04 23.69
CA SER A 499 -16.25 30.90 23.00
C SER A 499 -15.03 30.09 22.59
N ILE A 500 -14.57 30.26 21.35
CA ILE A 500 -13.41 29.57 20.79
C ILE A 500 -12.36 30.62 20.49
N SER A 501 -11.13 30.39 20.94
CA SER A 501 -10.00 31.27 20.67
C SER A 501 -8.82 30.46 20.16
N LEU A 502 -8.15 30.99 19.12
CA LEU A 502 -6.99 30.39 18.48
C LEU A 502 -5.78 31.27 18.72
N TYR A 503 -4.66 30.66 19.09
CA TYR A 503 -3.35 31.29 19.17
C TYR A 503 -2.33 30.48 18.40
N ILE A 504 -1.50 31.16 17.61
CA ILE A 504 -0.36 30.55 16.93
C ILE A 504 0.91 31.19 17.49
N LEU A 505 1.82 30.36 17.99
CA LEU A 505 3.07 30.79 18.60
C LEU A 505 4.24 30.27 17.78
N ALA A 506 5.28 31.09 17.61
CA ALA A 506 6.55 30.64 17.05
C ALA A 506 7.30 29.73 18.04
N SER A 507 8.41 29.14 17.59
CA SER A 507 9.23 28.23 18.41
C SER A 507 9.82 28.88 19.66
N ASP A 508 9.98 30.20 19.66
CA ASP A 508 10.39 31.02 20.80
C ASP A 508 9.23 31.43 21.73
N LEU A 509 8.04 30.87 21.49
CA LEU A 509 6.79 31.13 22.23
C LEU A 509 6.24 32.56 22.05
N THR A 510 6.70 33.30 21.04
CA THR A 510 6.08 34.58 20.69
C THR A 510 4.76 34.38 19.93
N TYR A 511 3.72 35.13 20.27
CA TYR A 511 2.45 35.13 19.54
C TYR A 511 2.64 35.74 18.14
N ILE A 512 2.26 35.00 17.10
CA ILE A 512 2.25 35.51 15.73
C ILE A 512 0.83 35.74 15.20
N TYR A 513 -0.15 35.05 15.76
CA TYR A 513 -1.56 35.21 15.44
C TYR A 513 -2.43 34.90 16.66
N SER A 514 -3.53 35.63 16.81
CA SER A 514 -4.53 35.39 17.84
C SER A 514 -5.90 35.87 17.38
N GLU A 515 -6.91 35.02 17.48
CA GLU A 515 -8.31 35.38 17.20
C GLU A 515 -9.24 34.77 18.25
N ASN A 516 -10.22 35.55 18.70
CA ASN A 516 -11.18 35.16 19.73
C ASN A 516 -12.59 35.13 19.15
N ASN A 517 -13.48 34.33 19.76
CA ASN A 517 -14.87 34.14 19.34
C ASN A 517 -15.00 33.64 17.90
N LEU A 518 -14.10 32.74 17.51
CA LEU A 518 -14.18 32.06 16.21
C LEU A 518 -15.47 31.27 16.13
N GLU A 519 -16.20 31.46 15.03
CA GLU A 519 -17.38 30.66 14.73
C GLU A 519 -16.94 29.40 13.96
N PRO A 520 -17.22 28.20 14.49
CA PRO A 520 -16.88 26.97 13.80
C PRO A 520 -17.81 26.74 12.62
N PHE A 521 -17.33 25.99 11.64
CA PHE A 521 -18.18 25.47 10.58
C PHE A 521 -18.01 23.97 10.43
N GLU A 522 -19.02 23.33 9.85
CA GLU A 522 -19.01 21.91 9.59
C GLU A 522 -18.20 21.62 8.33
N ASP A 523 -17.06 20.97 8.52
CA ASP A 523 -16.25 20.48 7.41
C ASP A 523 -16.69 19.06 7.08
N PHE A 524 -17.30 18.90 5.92
CA PHE A 524 -17.60 17.59 5.34
C PHE A 524 -16.49 17.12 4.38
N ASN A 525 -15.49 17.99 4.14
CA ASN A 525 -14.50 17.84 3.08
C ASN A 525 -13.05 18.01 3.57
N GLY A 526 -12.78 17.94 4.87
CA GLY A 526 -11.42 18.06 5.37
C GLY A 526 -11.21 17.32 6.67
N GLY A 527 -9.98 16.84 6.83
CA GLY A 527 -9.50 16.13 8.00
C GLY A 527 -10.05 14.72 8.02
N VAL A 528 -9.21 13.73 7.69
CA VAL A 528 -9.47 12.28 7.76
C VAL A 528 -10.86 11.81 7.22
N GLY A 529 -11.56 12.64 6.46
CA GLY A 529 -12.91 12.38 5.97
C GLY A 529 -14.06 12.46 6.99
N TYR A 530 -14.00 13.25 8.06
CA TYR A 530 -15.12 13.29 9.02
C TYR A 530 -15.94 14.57 8.95
N HIS A 531 -17.24 14.43 9.20
CA HIS A 531 -18.06 15.54 9.67
C HIS A 531 -17.52 16.00 11.01
N SER A 532 -16.84 17.13 11.01
CA SER A 532 -16.30 17.74 12.21
C SER A 532 -16.46 19.25 12.17
N SER A 533 -16.77 19.82 13.33
CA SER A 533 -16.68 21.27 13.50
C SER A 533 -15.21 21.67 13.49
N VAL A 534 -14.84 22.59 12.60
CA VAL A 534 -13.46 23.08 12.48
C VAL A 534 -13.42 24.60 12.52
N ILE A 535 -12.24 25.13 12.81
CA ILE A 535 -11.90 26.53 12.54
C ILE A 535 -10.83 26.59 11.45
N GLN A 536 -10.78 27.71 10.73
CA GLN A 536 -9.80 27.95 9.68
C GLN A 536 -8.87 29.10 10.06
N TRP A 537 -7.62 28.96 9.65
CA TRP A 537 -6.62 30.01 9.67
C TRP A 537 -5.93 30.07 8.31
N ASP A 538 -5.78 31.25 7.75
CA ASP A 538 -5.27 31.47 6.39
C ASP A 538 -3.73 31.47 6.31
N GLY A 539 -3.05 31.20 7.43
CA GLY A 539 -1.58 31.22 7.48
C GLY A 539 -0.97 32.61 7.60
N ARG A 540 -1.76 33.65 7.89
CA ARG A 540 -1.27 35.02 8.07
C ARG A 540 -1.15 35.40 9.54
N ARG A 541 -0.21 36.32 9.80
CA ARG A 541 -0.02 36.93 11.12
C ARG A 541 -1.10 37.98 11.39
N ASN A 542 -1.19 38.46 12.63
CA ASN A 542 -2.15 39.52 13.01
C ASN A 542 -1.99 40.83 12.19
N ASP A 543 -0.81 41.10 11.65
CA ASP A 543 -0.51 42.24 10.76
C ASP A 543 -0.80 41.94 9.27
N ASN A 544 -1.46 40.81 8.98
CA ASN A 544 -1.79 40.30 7.65
C ASN A 544 -0.57 39.87 6.80
N SER A 545 0.64 39.87 7.37
CA SER A 545 1.83 39.35 6.70
C SER A 545 1.82 37.82 6.63
N VAL A 546 2.45 37.26 5.60
CA VAL A 546 2.54 35.81 5.37
C VAL A 546 3.47 35.18 6.41
N THR A 547 3.02 34.13 7.09
CA THR A 547 3.83 33.42 8.09
C THR A 547 5.03 32.71 7.42
N ALA A 548 6.21 32.85 8.01
CA ALA A 548 7.44 32.27 7.50
C ALA A 548 7.50 30.74 7.69
N SER A 549 8.36 30.06 6.94
CA SER A 549 8.63 28.63 7.15
C SER A 549 9.16 28.39 8.56
N GLY A 550 8.69 27.33 9.22
CA GLY A 550 9.09 26.99 10.59
C GLY A 550 8.10 26.06 11.28
N VAL A 551 8.39 25.75 12.55
CA VAL A 551 7.49 24.98 13.43
C VAL A 551 6.82 25.94 14.40
N TYR A 552 5.49 25.82 14.51
CA TYR A 552 4.63 26.66 15.32
C TYR A 552 3.82 25.81 16.29
N PHE A 553 3.52 26.39 17.45
CA PHE A 553 2.58 25.83 18.40
C PHE A 553 1.20 26.43 18.17
N VAL A 554 0.20 25.57 18.09
CA VAL A 554 -1.20 25.94 17.95
C VAL A 554 -1.87 25.71 19.29
N ILE A 555 -2.46 26.77 19.87
CA ILE A 555 -3.22 26.69 21.10
C ILE A 555 -4.67 27.04 20.79
N LEU A 556 -5.57 26.11 21.08
CA LEU A 556 -7.01 26.31 20.99
C LEU A 556 -7.58 26.38 22.40
N THR A 557 -8.33 27.43 22.70
CA THR A 557 -9.04 27.60 23.98
C THR A 557 -10.54 27.56 23.76
N ILE A 558 -11.24 26.75 24.56
CA ILE A 558 -12.70 26.57 24.46
C ILE A 558 -13.35 26.91 25.80
N GLY A 559 -14.22 27.90 25.80
CA GLY A 559 -14.92 28.40 26.99
C GLY A 559 -14.00 29.03 28.04
N GLY A 560 -12.77 29.42 27.66
CA GLY A 560 -11.80 30.09 28.55
C GLY A 560 -11.07 29.18 29.55
N GLU A 561 -11.45 27.91 29.68
CA GLU A 561 -10.93 27.02 30.72
C GLU A 561 -10.17 25.81 30.18
N LYS A 562 -10.53 25.32 28.98
CA LYS A 562 -9.89 24.16 28.36
C LYS A 562 -8.94 24.60 27.26
N HIS A 563 -7.69 24.15 27.34
CA HIS A 563 -6.66 24.39 26.36
C HIS A 563 -6.28 23.10 25.65
N TYR A 564 -6.12 23.18 24.34
CA TYR A 564 -5.61 22.11 23.50
C TYR A 564 -4.38 22.63 22.78
N VAL A 565 -3.36 21.79 22.66
CA VAL A 565 -2.09 22.16 22.03
C VAL A 565 -1.84 21.26 20.85
N GLY A 566 -1.30 21.83 19.78
CA GLY A 566 -0.82 21.10 18.61
C GLY A 566 0.45 21.72 18.07
N LYS A 567 1.09 20.99 17.14
CA LYS A 567 2.27 21.47 16.42
C LYS A 567 1.95 21.53 14.94
N LEU A 568 2.33 22.63 14.30
CA LEU A 568 2.14 22.87 12.87
C LEU A 568 3.49 23.22 12.24
N ALA A 569 3.89 22.46 11.22
CA ALA A 569 4.98 22.85 10.35
C ALA A 569 4.42 23.72 9.21
N ILE A 570 5.06 24.85 8.92
CA ILE A 570 4.71 25.73 7.80
C ILE A 570 5.87 25.74 6.82
N ILE A 571 5.55 25.62 5.53
CA ILE A 571 6.49 25.77 4.42
C ILE A 571 5.97 26.90 3.55
N ARG A 572 6.66 28.04 3.57
CA ARG A 572 6.39 29.15 2.67
C ARG A 572 6.99 28.83 1.29
N LYS A 573 6.16 28.91 0.25
CA LYS A 573 6.61 28.82 -1.14
C LYS A 573 6.98 30.18 -1.71
#